data_AF-A0A2D8SFS2-F1
#
_entry.id   AF-A0A2D8SFS2-F1
#
_cell.length_a   1.000
_cell.length_b   1.000
_cell.length_c   1.000
_cell.angle_alpha   90.00
_cell.angle_beta   90.00
_cell.angle_gamma   90.00
#
_symmetry.space_group_name_H-M   'P 1'
#
loop_
_entity.id
_entity.type
_entity.pdbx_description
1 polymer ?
#
loop_
_entity_poly.entity_id
_entity_poly.type
_entity_poly.pdbx_seq_one_letter_code
_entity_poly.pdbx_strand_id
1 'polypeptide(L)'
;MKIFGVTGWKNSGKTGLVERLVAEFICRGLSVSTVKHAHHTFDVDHPGRDSYRHRVAGAKEVLLVSKNRWAIMHELRDEDEPNLAEILTKIE
;
A
#
# COMPACT_ATOMS: atom_id res chain seq x y z
N MET A 1 6.36 -1.48 -17.27
CA MET A 1 6.78 -1.54 -15.85
C MET A 1 7.69 -2.75 -15.63
N LYS A 2 8.79 -2.62 -14.88
CA LYS A 2 9.61 -3.76 -14.42
C LYS A 2 9.17 -4.15 -13.02
N ILE A 3 8.99 -5.44 -12.74
CA ILE A 3 8.48 -5.95 -11.46
C ILE A 3 9.56 -6.83 -10.83
N PHE A 4 9.85 -6.58 -9.55
CA PHE A 4 10.83 -7.36 -8.77
C PHE A 4 10.18 -7.84 -7.46
N GLY A 5 10.22 -9.16 -7.23
CA GLY A 5 9.69 -9.77 -6.01
C GLY A 5 10.79 -10.01 -4.97
N VAL A 6 10.54 -9.63 -3.71
CA VAL A 6 11.42 -9.92 -2.57
C VAL A 6 10.68 -10.83 -1.60
N THR A 7 11.10 -12.09 -1.50
CA THR A 7 10.52 -13.11 -0.62
C THR A 7 11.52 -13.65 0.39
N GLY A 8 11.04 -14.23 1.49
CA GLY A 8 11.86 -14.76 2.57
C GLY A 8 11.15 -14.78 3.93
N TRP A 9 11.75 -15.47 4.90
CA TRP A 9 11.18 -15.69 6.24
C TRP A 9 10.97 -14.40 7.05
N LYS A 10 10.10 -14.44 8.06
CA LYS A 10 9.95 -13.33 9.01
C LYS A 10 11.31 -13.01 9.65
N ASN A 11 11.62 -11.73 9.83
CA ASN A 11 12.89 -11.21 10.34
C ASN A 11 14.14 -11.49 9.47
N SER A 12 14.00 -11.89 8.21
CA SER A 12 15.15 -12.09 7.29
C SER A 12 15.74 -10.81 6.70
N GLY A 13 15.35 -9.62 7.19
CA GLY A 13 15.85 -8.33 6.68
C GLY A 13 15.18 -7.78 5.41
N LYS A 14 14.08 -8.38 4.93
CA LYS A 14 13.38 -7.94 3.69
C LYS A 14 13.04 -6.46 3.69
N THR A 15 12.45 -5.96 4.77
CA THR A 15 12.06 -4.55 4.89
C THR A 15 13.27 -3.63 4.73
N GLY A 16 14.37 -3.92 5.43
CA GLY A 16 15.59 -3.13 5.31
C GLY A 16 16.27 -3.25 3.94
N LEU A 17 16.15 -4.38 3.25
CA LEU A 17 16.64 -4.50 1.87
C LEU A 17 15.83 -3.63 0.91
N VAL A 18 14.49 -3.74 0.97
CA VAL A 18 13.58 -3.00 0.10
C VAL A 18 13.74 -1.49 0.29
N GLU A 19 13.84 -1.01 1.55
CA GLU A 19 14.07 0.42 1.84
C GLU A 19 15.34 0.95 1.17
N ARG A 20 16.45 0.22 1.26
CA ARG A 20 17.73 0.62 0.63
C ARG A 20 17.67 0.59 -0.89
N LEU A 21 17.00 -0.40 -1.47
CA LEU A 21 16.81 -0.49 -2.92
C LEU A 21 15.97 0.67 -3.45
N VAL A 22 14.87 1.01 -2.77
CA VAL A 22 14.03 2.16 -3.14
C VAL A 22 14.84 3.45 -3.10
N ALA A 23 15.58 3.69 -2.01
CA ALA A 23 16.42 4.88 -1.88
C ALA A 23 17.47 4.96 -3.00
N GLU A 24 18.14 3.85 -3.31
CA GLU A 24 19.15 3.79 -4.37
C GLU A 24 18.54 4.03 -5.76
N PHE A 25 17.40 3.43 -6.07
CA PHE A 25 16.74 3.62 -7.37
C PHE A 25 16.23 5.05 -7.57
N ILE A 26 15.68 5.67 -6.52
CA ILE A 26 15.30 7.09 -6.56
C ILE A 26 16.53 7.98 -6.74
N CYS A 27 17.65 7.69 -6.06
CA CYS A 27 18.92 8.41 -6.24
C CYS A 27 19.42 8.37 -7.70
N ARG A 28 19.14 7.26 -8.40
CA ARG A 28 19.44 7.10 -9.83
C ARG A 28 18.41 7.73 -10.78
N GLY A 29 17.41 8.44 -10.26
CA GLY A 29 16.38 9.12 -11.05
C GLY A 29 15.25 8.21 -11.54
N LEU A 30 15.07 7.02 -10.94
CA LEU A 30 13.95 6.12 -11.26
C LEU A 30 12.74 6.44 -10.38
N SER A 31 11.54 6.36 -10.96
CA SER A 31 10.30 6.27 -10.18
C SER A 31 10.12 4.86 -9.66
N VAL A 32 9.73 4.72 -8.39
CA VAL A 32 9.59 3.42 -7.72
C VAL A 32 8.33 3.40 -6.88
N SER A 33 7.45 2.44 -7.19
CA SER A 33 6.28 2.07 -6.38
C SER A 33 6.55 0.77 -5.64
N THR A 34 6.00 0.60 -4.44
CA THR A 34 6.16 -0.60 -3.62
C THR A 34 4.81 -1.22 -3.27
N VAL A 35 4.69 -2.54 -3.46
CA VAL A 35 3.54 -3.32 -2.98
C VAL A 35 4.02 -4.23 -1.85
N LYS A 36 3.31 -4.22 -0.72
CA LYS A 36 3.58 -5.09 0.41
C LYS A 36 2.30 -5.86 0.75
N HIS A 37 2.35 -7.18 0.59
CA HIS A 37 1.31 -8.06 1.12
C HIS A 37 1.51 -8.20 2.64
N ALA A 38 0.52 -7.81 3.43
CA ALA A 38 0.55 -7.87 4.89
C ALA A 38 -0.30 -9.05 5.38
N HIS A 39 0.28 -9.92 6.22
CA HIS A 39 -0.43 -11.07 6.79
C HIS A 39 -1.34 -10.73 7.99
N HIS A 40 -1.48 -9.44 8.33
CA HIS A 40 -2.34 -8.97 9.42
C HIS A 40 -3.17 -7.80 8.92
N THR A 41 -4.38 -7.65 9.47
CA THR A 41 -5.20 -6.45 9.31
C THR A 41 -4.35 -5.23 9.66
N PHE A 42 -4.26 -4.29 8.73
CA PHE A 42 -3.62 -3.00 8.95
C PHE A 42 -4.64 -1.92 8.64
N ASP A 43 -4.83 -0.98 9.57
CA ASP A 43 -5.65 0.18 9.32
C ASP A 43 -4.74 1.36 8.95
N VAL A 44 -5.05 2.02 7.83
CA VAL A 44 -4.40 3.28 7.43
C VAL A 44 -4.94 4.44 8.27
N ASP A 45 -6.17 4.33 8.77
CA ASP A 45 -6.81 5.27 9.67
C ASP A 45 -7.11 4.68 11.06
N HIS A 46 -7.65 5.48 11.98
CA HIS A 46 -7.84 5.07 13.38
C HIS A 46 -9.18 5.59 13.93
N PRO A 47 -9.79 4.89 14.90
CA PRO A 47 -11.00 5.35 15.58
C PRO A 47 -10.90 6.81 16.04
N GLY A 48 -11.98 7.57 15.85
CA GLY A 48 -12.06 9.00 16.18
C GLY A 48 -11.65 9.96 15.07
N ARG A 49 -11.17 9.46 13.91
CA ARG A 49 -10.95 10.28 12.71
C ARG A 49 -12.15 10.20 11.76
N ASP A 50 -12.36 11.25 10.98
CA ASP A 50 -13.48 11.30 10.02
C ASP A 50 -13.37 10.23 8.94
N SER A 51 -12.16 9.95 8.44
CA SER A 51 -11.92 8.87 7.47
C SER A 51 -12.35 7.51 8.00
N TYR A 52 -12.08 7.24 9.28
CA TYR A 52 -12.48 6.00 9.94
C TYR A 52 -14.00 5.91 10.04
N ARG A 53 -14.65 7.02 10.41
CA ARG A 53 -16.12 7.09 10.47
C ARG A 53 -16.74 6.85 9.09
N HIS A 54 -16.17 7.40 8.03
CA HIS A 54 -16.66 7.17 6.65
C HIS A 54 -16.53 5.69 6.24
N ARG A 55 -15.38 5.09 6.53
CA ARG A 55 -15.08 3.68 6.23
C ARG A 55 -16.05 2.73 6.94
N VAL A 56 -16.21 2.90 8.25
CA VAL A 56 -17.14 2.13 9.10
C VAL A 56 -18.60 2.37 8.70
N ALA A 57 -18.95 3.57 8.26
CA ALA A 57 -20.31 3.88 7.79
C ALA A 57 -20.68 3.19 6.46
N GLY A 58 -19.73 2.56 5.76
CA GLY A 58 -20.02 1.81 4.55
C GLY A 58 -19.37 2.34 3.27
N ALA A 59 -18.49 3.34 3.35
CA ALA A 59 -17.80 3.84 2.16
C ALA A 59 -16.95 2.74 1.51
N LYS A 60 -17.17 2.49 0.21
CA LYS A 60 -16.36 1.55 -0.58
C LYS A 60 -14.93 2.04 -0.74
N GLU A 61 -14.78 3.33 -1.00
CA GLU A 61 -13.50 4.02 -1.07
C GLU A 61 -13.49 5.23 -0.14
N VAL A 62 -12.35 5.46 0.51
CA VAL A 62 -12.10 6.66 1.32
C VAL A 62 -10.80 7.30 0.85
N LEU A 63 -10.90 8.49 0.26
CA LEU A 63 -9.78 9.29 -0.22
C LEU A 63 -9.41 10.35 0.82
N LEU A 64 -8.17 10.30 1.31
CA LEU A 64 -7.57 11.35 2.15
C LEU A 64 -6.69 12.23 1.28
N VAL A 65 -6.87 13.54 1.34
CA VAL A 65 -6.09 14.51 0.56
C VAL A 65 -5.48 15.56 1.48
N SER A 66 -4.22 15.88 1.24
CA SER A 66 -3.50 16.97 1.90
C SER A 66 -2.60 17.68 0.89
N LYS A 67 -1.99 18.80 1.31
CA LYS A 67 -1.01 19.53 0.49
C LYS A 67 0.17 18.67 0.04
N ASN A 68 0.56 17.68 0.84
CA ASN A 68 1.81 16.93 0.64
C ASN A 68 1.60 15.55 0.04
N ARG A 69 0.41 14.97 0.19
CA ARG A 69 0.09 13.61 -0.24
C ARG A 69 -1.40 13.36 -0.25
N TRP A 70 -1.79 12.33 -0.98
CA TRP A 70 -3.10 11.71 -0.87
C TRP A 70 -2.95 10.21 -0.63
N ALA A 71 -4.00 9.58 -0.12
CA ALA A 71 -4.09 8.14 0.06
C ALA A 71 -5.52 7.68 -0.19
N ILE A 72 -5.70 6.53 -0.83
CA ILE A 72 -6.99 5.90 -1.03
C ILE A 72 -7.04 4.56 -0.31
N MET A 73 -8.12 4.32 0.44
CA MET A 73 -8.43 3.02 1.02
C MET A 73 -9.60 2.43 0.25
N HIS A 74 -9.45 1.20 -0.25
CA HIS A 74 -10.51 0.41 -0.88
C HIS A 74 -10.88 -0.74 0.06
N GLU A 75 -12.13 -0.77 0.51
CA GLU A 75 -12.65 -1.85 1.34
C GLU A 75 -13.15 -2.98 0.44
N LEU A 76 -12.57 -4.18 0.58
CA LEU A 76 -13.00 -5.36 -0.18
C LEU A 76 -14.45 -5.71 0.15
N ARG A 77 -14.84 -5.62 1.43
CA ARG A 77 -16.16 -6.02 1.94
C ARG A 77 -16.44 -7.49 1.58
N ASP A 78 -17.17 -7.72 0.49
CA ASP A 78 -17.53 -9.04 -0.04
C ASP A 78 -16.77 -9.39 -1.34
N GLU A 79 -15.88 -8.51 -1.80
CA GLU A 79 -14.97 -8.76 -2.93
C GLU A 79 -13.84 -9.72 -2.52
N ASP A 80 -13.42 -10.57 -3.45
CA ASP A 80 -12.26 -11.43 -3.26
C ASP A 80 -10.97 -10.59 -3.13
N GLU A 81 -9.96 -11.16 -2.46
CA GLU A 81 -8.64 -10.54 -2.42
C GLU A 81 -8.08 -10.42 -3.84
N PRO A 82 -7.73 -9.19 -4.29
CA PRO A 82 -7.26 -8.98 -5.63
C PRO A 82 -5.91 -9.65 -5.84
N ASN A 83 -5.72 -10.22 -7.03
CA ASN A 83 -4.42 -10.77 -7.39
C ASN A 83 -3.40 -9.65 -7.67
N LEU A 84 -2.12 -10.01 -7.73
CA LEU A 84 -1.06 -9.04 -7.96
C LEU A 84 -1.25 -8.24 -9.26
N ALA A 85 -1.73 -8.85 -10.34
CA ALA A 85 -1.92 -8.15 -11.61
C ALA A 85 -2.98 -7.04 -11.48
N GLU A 86 -4.05 -7.27 -10.73
CA GLU A 86 -5.09 -6.28 -10.45
C GLU A 86 -4.55 -5.14 -9.58
N ILE A 87 -3.80 -5.44 -8.51
CA ILE A 87 -3.16 -4.43 -7.66
C ILE A 87 -2.20 -3.54 -8.45
N LEU A 88 -1.44 -4.14 -9.37
CA LEU A 88 -0.49 -3.41 -10.21
C LEU A 88 -1.15 -2.39 -11.14
N THR A 89 -2.46 -2.48 -11.40
CA THR A 89 -3.21 -1.45 -12.17
C THR A 89 -3.51 -0.19 -11.37
N LYS A 90 -3.30 -0.20 -10.04
CA LYS A 90 -3.64 0.88 -9.11
C LYS A 90 -2.46 1.80 -8.78
N ILE A 91 -1.28 1.52 -9.33
CA ILE A 91 -0.04 2.25 -9.05
C ILE A 91 0.58 2.78 -10.35
N GLU A 92 1.44 3.79 -10.21
CA GLU A 92 2.24 4.37 -11.29
C GLU A 92 3.68 3.82 -11.31
#